data_AF-A0A971AR86-F1
#
_entry.id   AF-A0A971AR86-F1
#
_cell.length_a   1.000
_cell.length_b   1.000
_cell.length_c   1.000
_cell.angle_alpha   90.00
_cell.angle_beta   90.00
_cell.angle_gamma   90.00
#
_symmetry.space_group_name_H-M   'P 1'
#
loop_
_entity.id
_entity.type
_entity.pdbx_description
1 polymer ?
#
loop_
_entity_poly.entity_id
_entity_poly.type
_entity_poly.pdbx_seq_one_letter_code
_entity_poly.pdbx_strand_id
1 'polypeptide(L)'
;MNRRTLTLVFFLTFLFVFFLLTPSLIAGEQPQCSCINESRFLYLAQPNITGSDVAELQQRLKVLGFYIGKVDGIYGPKTHEAVKNFQEKARLNPSGKVDAATWNALARGAEAPPVSGNPGDKPPGKVSILIDTNKKTLTVLSDGKTFKTFPCAVGKSSTPTPVGEWKIIHKGGNWGGGFGTRWMGLNVPWGIYGIHGTNKPYSIGTAASHGCIRMFNQHVETIYPWVSIGTPVKIVGEPIMPPDKGFRKVMERGAVGPDVVQVQLRLKEKGFLMGSADGRFGALTELAVNFFQAKNGLECTGIVDEKIYKALGIDVK
;
A
#
# COMPACT_ATOMS: atom_id res chain seq x y z
N MET A 1 -88.65 -19.34 15.72
CA MET A 1 -88.64 -18.42 16.88
C MET A 1 -87.20 -18.31 17.37
N ASN A 2 -86.50 -17.19 17.09
CA ASN A 2 -86.11 -16.15 18.06
C ASN A 2 -85.54 -16.73 19.38
N ARG A 3 -84.39 -16.33 19.96
CA ARG A 3 -83.57 -15.12 19.83
C ARG A 3 -82.31 -15.32 20.71
N ARG A 4 -81.20 -14.67 20.30
CA ARG A 4 -80.19 -13.95 21.13
C ARG A 4 -79.18 -14.77 21.97
N THR A 5 -77.92 -14.81 21.53
CA THR A 5 -76.76 -13.96 21.93
C THR A 5 -76.17 -14.31 23.30
N LEU A 6 -74.97 -14.91 23.33
CA LEU A 6 -73.93 -14.46 24.25
C LEU A 6 -72.53 -14.88 23.77
N THR A 7 -71.70 -13.85 23.68
CA THR A 7 -70.30 -13.79 23.31
C THR A 7 -69.41 -14.60 24.27
N LEU A 8 -68.48 -15.41 23.74
CA LEU A 8 -67.27 -15.77 24.49
C LEU A 8 -66.09 -15.93 23.51
N VAL A 9 -65.28 -14.88 23.44
CA VAL A 9 -64.02 -14.83 22.71
C VAL A 9 -62.96 -15.49 23.59
N PHE A 10 -62.46 -16.65 23.19
CA PHE A 10 -61.24 -17.23 23.77
C PHE A 10 -60.03 -16.65 23.05
N PHE A 11 -59.40 -15.63 23.66
CA PHE A 11 -58.06 -15.19 23.29
C PHE A 11 -57.04 -16.20 23.81
N LEU A 12 -56.53 -17.07 22.93
CA LEU A 12 -55.30 -17.81 23.20
C LEU A 12 -54.14 -16.82 23.10
N THR A 13 -53.60 -16.40 24.24
CA THR A 13 -52.33 -15.67 24.32
C THR A 13 -51.20 -16.64 24.01
N PHE A 14 -50.87 -16.81 22.72
CA PHE A 14 -49.61 -17.40 22.31
C PHE A 14 -48.54 -16.31 22.42
N LEU A 15 -47.75 -16.36 23.49
CA LEU A 15 -46.58 -15.51 23.68
C LEU A 15 -45.50 -15.94 22.68
N PHE A 16 -45.60 -15.45 21.43
CA PHE A 16 -44.54 -15.59 20.44
C PHE A 16 -43.42 -14.61 20.82
N VAL A 17 -42.45 -15.09 21.60
CA VAL A 17 -41.17 -14.40 21.75
C VAL A 17 -40.44 -14.53 20.41
N PHE A 18 -40.71 -13.59 19.50
CA PHE A 18 -39.90 -13.36 18.32
C PHE A 18 -38.54 -12.85 18.83
N PHE A 19 -37.60 -13.75 19.03
CA PHE A 19 -36.20 -13.39 19.16
C PHE A 19 -35.79 -12.80 17.82
N LEU A 20 -35.78 -11.47 17.73
CA LEU A 20 -35.16 -10.74 16.63
C LEU A 20 -33.66 -11.05 16.68
N LEU A 21 -33.27 -12.17 16.08
CA LEU A 21 -31.91 -12.37 15.60
C LEU A 21 -31.73 -11.39 14.45
N THR A 22 -31.43 -10.13 14.78
CA THR A 22 -30.74 -9.27 13.83
C THR A 22 -29.49 -10.02 13.43
N PRO A 23 -29.27 -10.34 12.14
CA PRO A 23 -27.94 -10.70 11.72
C PRO A 23 -27.11 -9.45 11.97
N SER A 24 -26.34 -9.47 13.06
CA SER A 24 -25.25 -8.54 13.26
C SER A 24 -24.43 -8.64 11.99
N LEU A 25 -24.49 -7.59 11.16
CA LEU A 25 -23.53 -7.37 10.10
C LEU A 25 -22.17 -7.48 10.77
N ILE A 26 -21.51 -8.63 10.59
CA ILE A 26 -20.08 -8.72 10.80
C ILE A 26 -19.51 -7.77 9.75
N ALA A 27 -19.26 -6.53 10.16
CA ALA A 27 -18.35 -5.66 9.46
C ALA A 27 -17.04 -6.44 9.37
N GLY A 28 -16.77 -7.02 8.20
CA GLY A 28 -15.56 -7.79 7.98
C GLY A 28 -14.38 -6.92 8.40
N GLU A 29 -13.58 -7.41 9.35
CA GLU A 29 -12.32 -6.78 9.74
C GLU A 29 -11.53 -6.48 8.46
N GLN A 30 -11.37 -5.19 8.18
CA GLN A 30 -10.57 -4.72 7.06
C GLN A 30 -9.15 -5.29 7.24
N PRO A 31 -8.58 -5.99 6.25
CA PRO A 31 -7.29 -6.66 6.41
C PRO A 31 -6.24 -5.66 6.92
N GLN A 32 -5.64 -6.00 8.06
CA GLN A 32 -4.79 -5.10 8.84
C GLN A 32 -3.42 -4.93 8.17
N CYS A 33 -3.24 -3.89 7.35
CA CYS A 33 -1.90 -3.53 6.85
C CYS A 33 -0.96 -3.20 8.02
N SER A 34 0.32 -3.56 7.89
CA SER A 34 1.38 -3.14 8.83
C SER A 34 1.51 -1.62 8.99
N CYS A 35 0.86 -0.87 8.09
CA CYS A 35 0.84 0.57 8.03
C CYS A 35 -0.26 1.26 8.89
N ILE A 36 -1.12 0.51 9.59
CA ILE A 36 -2.22 1.09 10.41
C ILE A 36 -1.72 1.81 11.68
N ASN A 37 -0.48 1.57 12.09
CA ASN A 37 0.09 2.22 13.28
C ASN A 37 0.51 3.69 13.05
N GLU A 38 0.20 4.29 11.89
CA GLU A 38 0.36 5.73 11.64
C GLU A 38 -0.61 6.63 12.43
N SER A 39 -1.41 6.04 13.32
CA SER A 39 -2.42 6.71 14.15
C SER A 39 -2.01 6.93 15.61
N ARG A 40 -0.82 6.47 16.03
CA ARG A 40 -0.35 6.68 17.41
C ARG A 40 0.21 8.09 17.63
N PHE A 41 -0.02 8.65 18.81
CA PHE A 41 0.53 9.95 19.19
C PHE A 41 2.05 9.89 19.35
N LEU A 42 2.76 10.91 18.83
CA LEU A 42 4.20 11.06 19.06
C LEU A 42 4.44 12.11 20.14
N TYR A 43 5.20 11.79 21.17
CA TYR A 43 5.50 12.68 22.28
C TYR A 43 6.78 12.21 22.98
N LEU A 44 7.33 13.06 23.85
CA LEU A 44 8.48 12.69 24.66
C LEU A 44 8.05 11.67 25.72
N ALA A 45 8.50 10.42 25.57
CA ALA A 45 8.16 9.30 26.44
C ALA A 45 9.42 8.63 27.01
N GLN A 46 9.26 7.75 27.98
CA GLN A 46 10.34 6.92 28.55
C GLN A 46 9.93 5.43 28.48
N PRO A 47 10.63 4.58 27.70
CA PRO A 47 11.71 4.94 26.77
C PRO A 47 11.22 5.82 25.62
N ASN A 48 12.15 6.54 24.97
CA ASN A 48 11.80 7.43 23.85
C ASN A 48 11.04 6.66 22.77
N ILE A 49 10.02 7.31 22.22
CA ILE A 49 9.33 6.78 21.05
C ILE A 49 10.32 6.75 19.88
N THR A 50 10.46 5.59 19.25
CA THR A 50 11.26 5.42 18.05
C THR A 50 10.38 5.00 16.87
N GLY A 51 10.83 5.26 15.65
CA GLY A 51 10.15 4.78 14.46
C GLY A 51 10.37 5.63 13.21
N SER A 52 9.92 5.05 12.11
CA SER A 52 9.88 5.68 10.79
C SER A 52 8.98 6.92 10.73
N ASP A 53 7.91 6.95 11.52
CA ASP A 53 6.99 8.06 11.72
C ASP A 53 7.66 9.26 12.41
N VAL A 54 8.53 8.99 13.39
CA VAL A 54 9.36 10.02 14.04
C VAL A 54 10.39 10.59 13.06
N ALA A 55 11.05 9.75 12.27
CA ALA A 55 12.02 10.21 11.28
C ALA A 55 11.34 11.12 10.22
N GLU A 56 10.13 10.75 9.80
CA GLU A 56 9.33 11.54 8.87
C GLU A 56 8.89 12.89 9.47
N LEU A 57 8.48 12.91 10.75
CA LEU A 57 8.22 14.14 11.50
C LEU A 57 9.45 15.05 11.54
N GLN A 58 10.60 14.50 11.94
CA GLN A 58 11.87 15.25 12.03
C GLN A 58 12.27 15.83 10.68
N GLN A 59 12.15 15.06 9.60
CA GLN A 59 12.43 15.53 8.25
C GLN A 59 11.50 16.70 7.85
N ARG A 60 10.20 16.59 8.14
CA ARG A 60 9.25 17.67 7.83
C ARG A 60 9.54 18.93 8.65
N LEU A 61 9.76 18.81 9.95
CA LEU A 61 10.12 19.93 10.81
C LEU A 61 11.43 20.58 10.36
N LYS A 62 12.39 19.80 9.87
CA LYS A 62 13.66 20.29 9.32
C LYS A 62 13.44 21.12 8.06
N VAL A 63 12.63 20.64 7.11
CA VAL A 63 12.25 21.40 5.89
C VAL A 63 11.54 22.70 6.24
N LEU A 64 10.71 22.70 7.29
CA LEU A 64 10.00 23.89 7.77
C LEU A 64 10.87 24.81 8.65
N GLY A 65 12.14 24.47 8.90
CA GLY A 65 13.07 25.28 9.67
C GLY A 65 12.96 25.15 11.19
N PHE A 66 12.17 24.22 11.72
CA PHE A 66 11.97 24.02 13.16
C PHE A 66 12.93 22.99 13.78
N TYR A 67 13.60 22.16 12.98
CA TYR A 67 14.45 21.08 13.50
C TYR A 67 15.84 21.08 12.87
N ILE A 68 16.87 21.27 13.70
CA ILE A 68 18.29 21.35 13.27
C ILE A 68 19.01 20.01 13.49
N GLY A 69 18.42 19.09 14.26
CA GLY A 69 19.01 17.81 14.62
C GLY A 69 19.17 16.81 13.46
N LYS A 70 19.71 15.63 13.81
CA LYS A 70 19.79 14.47 12.90
C LYS A 70 18.40 13.85 12.78
N VAL A 71 18.01 13.46 11.56
CA VAL A 71 16.82 12.64 11.36
C VAL A 71 17.18 11.20 11.72
N ASP A 72 17.03 10.86 13.00
CA ASP A 72 17.43 9.57 13.58
C ASP A 72 16.24 8.67 13.94
N GLY A 73 15.01 9.18 13.80
CA GLY A 73 13.80 8.44 14.14
C GLY A 73 13.59 8.25 15.64
N ILE A 74 14.23 9.06 16.49
CA ILE A 74 14.10 9.02 17.96
C ILE A 74 13.43 10.31 18.44
N TYR A 75 12.29 10.18 19.13
CA TYR A 75 11.56 11.31 19.68
C TYR A 75 12.18 11.75 21.00
N GLY A 76 13.37 12.36 20.91
CA GLY A 76 14.07 12.91 22.06
C GLY A 76 13.72 14.39 22.33
N PRO A 77 14.37 15.01 23.33
CA PRO A 77 14.10 16.40 23.74
C PRO A 77 14.17 17.42 22.59
N LYS A 78 15.13 17.28 21.68
CA LYS A 78 15.25 18.17 20.49
C LYS A 78 14.05 18.06 19.56
N THR A 79 13.51 16.86 19.37
CA THR A 79 12.30 16.66 18.54
C THR A 79 11.09 17.26 19.24
N HIS A 80 10.97 17.05 20.55
CA HIS A 80 9.90 17.62 21.36
C HIS A 80 9.87 19.16 21.30
N GLU A 81 11.02 19.81 21.48
CA GLU A 81 11.14 21.27 21.40
C GLU A 81 10.78 21.80 20.00
N ALA A 82 11.27 21.16 18.94
CA ALA A 82 10.92 21.53 17.56
C ALA A 82 9.41 21.42 17.29
N VAL A 83 8.75 20.39 17.82
CA VAL A 83 7.29 20.24 17.72
C VAL A 83 6.57 21.37 18.46
N LYS A 84 7.00 21.73 19.68
CA LYS A 84 6.41 22.85 20.42
C LYS A 84 6.54 24.15 19.61
N ASN A 85 7.74 24.48 19.15
CA ASN A 85 7.98 25.70 18.38
C ASN A 85 7.14 25.75 17.10
N PHE A 86 6.99 24.61 16.42
CA PHE A 86 6.09 24.49 15.26
C PHE A 86 4.62 24.71 15.65
N GLN A 87 4.15 24.07 16.73
CA GLN A 87 2.79 24.21 17.22
C GLN A 87 2.47 25.67 17.58
N GLU A 88 3.38 26.38 18.26
CA GLU A 88 3.25 27.81 18.56
C GLU A 88 3.08 28.64 17.27
N LYS A 89 3.97 28.45 16.28
CA LYS A 89 3.87 29.15 14.99
C LYS A 89 2.58 28.81 14.25
N ALA A 90 2.14 27.56 14.34
CA ALA A 90 0.92 27.06 13.72
C ALA A 90 -0.37 27.45 14.46
N ARG A 91 -0.26 28.19 15.59
CA ARG A 91 -1.36 28.60 16.48
C ARG A 91 -2.14 27.41 17.06
N LEU A 92 -1.42 26.35 17.42
CA LEU A 92 -1.91 25.17 18.13
C LEU A 92 -1.45 25.20 19.59
N ASN A 93 -2.01 24.32 20.43
CA ASN A 93 -1.50 24.11 21.79
C ASN A 93 -0.07 23.52 21.73
N PRO A 94 0.96 24.21 22.26
CA PRO A 94 2.36 23.79 22.16
C PRO A 94 2.72 22.71 23.19
N SER A 95 2.00 21.59 23.13
CA SER A 95 2.16 20.45 24.03
C SER A 95 3.41 19.62 23.74
N GLY A 96 3.99 19.76 22.54
CA GLY A 96 5.06 18.88 22.08
C GLY A 96 4.59 17.43 21.84
N LYS A 97 3.26 17.22 21.76
CA LYS A 97 2.60 15.97 21.35
C LYS A 97 2.04 16.14 19.94
N VAL A 98 2.38 15.24 19.03
CA VAL A 98 1.90 15.23 17.65
C VAL A 98 0.61 14.41 17.57
N ASP A 99 -0.49 15.13 17.45
CA ASP A 99 -1.84 14.62 17.23
C ASP A 99 -2.32 14.90 15.79
N ALA A 100 -3.57 14.56 15.49
CA ALA A 100 -4.16 14.79 14.17
C ALA A 100 -4.13 16.27 13.75
N ALA A 101 -4.37 17.21 14.69
CA ALA A 101 -4.32 18.64 14.40
C ALA A 101 -2.90 19.09 14.03
N THR A 102 -1.89 18.57 14.73
CA THR A 102 -0.48 18.84 14.44
C THR A 102 -0.07 18.26 13.09
N TRP A 103 -0.46 17.02 12.77
CA TRP A 103 -0.22 16.42 11.45
C TRP A 103 -0.89 17.22 10.32
N ASN A 104 -2.13 17.65 10.51
CA ASN A 104 -2.84 18.49 9.55
C ASN A 104 -2.14 19.84 9.35
N ALA A 105 -1.61 20.44 10.43
CA ALA A 105 -0.82 21.67 10.33
C ALA A 105 0.50 21.44 9.57
N LEU A 106 1.19 20.33 9.81
CA LEU A 106 2.42 19.95 9.10
C LEU A 106 2.18 19.72 7.60
N ALA A 107 0.99 19.26 7.24
CA ALA A 107 0.57 19.05 5.86
C ALA A 107 0.34 20.35 5.07
N ARG A 108 0.04 21.47 5.75
CA ARG A 108 -0.17 22.76 5.06
C ARG A 108 1.04 23.17 4.23
N GLY A 109 0.79 23.69 3.03
CA GLY A 109 1.84 24.08 2.07
C GLY A 109 2.53 22.92 1.35
N ALA A 110 2.12 21.67 1.58
CA ALA A 110 2.46 20.53 0.72
C ALA A 110 1.23 20.20 -0.14
N GLU A 111 0.93 21.07 -1.09
CA GLU A 111 -0.23 20.94 -1.98
C GLU A 111 0.10 20.07 -3.18
N ALA A 112 -0.94 19.45 -3.76
CA ALA A 112 -0.76 18.63 -4.94
C ALA A 112 -0.46 19.53 -6.15
N PRO A 113 0.53 19.20 -6.98
CA PRO A 113 0.72 19.93 -8.23
C PRO A 113 -0.52 19.78 -9.12
N PRO A 114 -0.82 20.77 -9.97
CA PRO A 114 -1.89 20.64 -10.96
C PRO A 114 -1.69 19.38 -11.80
N VAL A 115 -2.76 18.62 -11.98
CA VAL A 115 -2.76 17.48 -12.89
C VAL A 115 -2.82 18.02 -14.31
N SER A 116 -1.97 17.54 -15.21
CA SER A 116 -2.03 17.95 -16.62
C SER A 116 -3.35 17.52 -17.28
N GLY A 117 -3.88 18.36 -18.16
CA GLY A 117 -5.17 18.16 -18.86
C GLY A 117 -6.39 18.59 -18.04
N ASN A 118 -7.60 18.38 -18.57
CA ASN A 118 -8.82 18.82 -17.87
C ASN A 118 -9.14 17.88 -16.68
N PRO A 119 -9.63 18.41 -15.55
CA PRO A 119 -10.02 17.60 -14.38
C PRO A 119 -11.13 16.58 -14.66
N GLY A 120 -11.98 16.83 -15.68
CA GLY A 120 -13.09 15.96 -16.07
C GLY A 120 -12.71 14.85 -17.06
N ASP A 121 -11.50 14.86 -17.61
CA ASP A 121 -11.09 13.88 -18.61
C ASP A 121 -11.00 12.49 -17.98
N LYS A 122 -11.73 11.53 -18.55
CA LYS A 122 -11.67 10.12 -18.17
C LYS A 122 -10.84 9.34 -19.20
N PRO A 123 -10.11 8.29 -18.80
CA PRO A 123 -9.45 7.40 -19.74
C PRO A 123 -10.48 6.82 -20.73
N PRO A 124 -10.26 6.95 -22.05
CA PRO A 124 -11.25 6.49 -23.05
C PRO A 124 -11.31 4.97 -23.22
N GLY A 125 -10.28 4.24 -22.78
CA GLY A 125 -10.12 2.81 -23.00
C GLY A 125 -9.86 2.01 -21.73
N LYS A 126 -9.28 0.83 -21.90
CA LYS A 126 -9.00 -0.07 -20.79
C LYS A 126 -7.93 0.52 -19.87
N VAL A 127 -8.29 0.71 -18.61
CA VAL A 127 -7.42 1.29 -17.59
C VAL A 127 -6.44 0.25 -17.05
N SER A 128 -5.17 0.64 -16.95
CA SER A 128 -4.14 -0.04 -16.15
C SER A 128 -3.24 1.00 -15.48
N ILE A 129 -2.51 0.59 -14.43
CA ILE A 129 -1.62 1.47 -13.67
C ILE A 129 -0.17 1.01 -13.86
N LEU A 130 0.74 1.95 -14.08
CA LEU A 130 2.19 1.76 -14.01
C LEU A 130 2.74 2.60 -12.87
N ILE A 131 3.47 1.98 -11.94
CA ILE A 131 4.21 2.68 -10.88
C ILE A 131 5.70 2.48 -11.13
N ASP A 132 6.44 3.57 -11.18
CA ASP A 132 7.90 3.58 -11.28
C ASP A 132 8.46 4.06 -9.94
N THR A 133 9.08 3.15 -9.18
CA THR A 133 9.57 3.44 -7.82
C THR A 133 10.82 4.32 -7.83
N ASN A 134 11.60 4.28 -8.91
CA ASN A 134 12.79 5.11 -9.05
C ASN A 134 12.37 6.57 -9.31
N LYS A 135 11.43 6.77 -10.24
CA LYS A 135 10.86 8.09 -10.58
C LYS A 135 9.85 8.59 -9.56
N LYS A 136 9.30 7.70 -8.72
CA LYS A 136 8.28 8.01 -7.71
C LYS A 136 7.03 8.59 -8.36
N THR A 137 6.58 7.92 -9.41
CA THR A 137 5.41 8.30 -10.19
C THR A 137 4.44 7.13 -10.34
N LEU A 138 3.15 7.47 -10.32
CA LEU A 138 2.06 6.60 -10.72
C LEU A 138 1.47 7.14 -12.03
N THR A 139 1.44 6.30 -13.05
CA THR A 139 0.89 6.61 -14.37
C THR A 139 -0.36 5.78 -14.61
N VAL A 140 -1.48 6.46 -14.90
CA VAL A 140 -2.68 5.85 -15.45
C VAL A 140 -2.48 5.68 -16.95
N LEU A 141 -2.69 4.45 -17.44
CA LEU A 141 -2.64 4.10 -18.85
C LEU A 141 -4.06 3.85 -19.37
N SER A 142 -4.31 4.22 -20.62
CA SER A 142 -5.51 3.87 -21.40
C SER A 142 -5.08 3.06 -22.61
N ASP A 143 -5.54 1.83 -22.73
CA ASP A 143 -5.13 0.88 -23.79
C ASP A 143 -3.59 0.77 -23.93
N GLY A 144 -2.90 0.75 -22.79
CA GLY A 144 -1.44 0.67 -22.72
C GLY A 144 -0.69 1.97 -23.02
N LYS A 145 -1.37 3.05 -23.43
CA LYS A 145 -0.77 4.36 -23.67
C LYS A 145 -0.87 5.24 -22.42
N THR A 146 0.14 6.06 -22.18
CA THR A 146 0.13 7.04 -21.08
C THR A 146 -1.07 7.98 -21.22
N PHE A 147 -1.91 8.03 -20.17
CA PHE A 147 -3.01 8.98 -20.08
C PHE A 147 -2.65 10.15 -19.16
N LYS A 148 -2.35 9.86 -17.88
CA LYS A 148 -1.95 10.88 -16.88
C LYS A 148 -0.93 10.31 -15.91
N THR A 149 0.00 11.17 -15.47
CA THR A 149 1.06 10.82 -14.51
C THR A 149 0.93 11.68 -13.27
N PHE A 150 1.08 11.06 -12.11
CA PHE A 150 0.95 11.67 -10.80
C PHE A 150 2.21 11.37 -9.98
N PRO A 151 2.70 12.32 -9.17
CA PRO A 151 3.76 12.02 -8.21
C PRO A 151 3.19 11.13 -7.10
N CYS A 152 4.00 10.22 -6.57
CA CYS A 152 3.65 9.38 -5.43
C CYS A 152 4.81 9.27 -4.43
N ALA A 153 4.54 8.81 -3.21
CA ALA A 153 5.58 8.29 -2.34
C ALA A 153 5.58 6.77 -2.40
N VAL A 154 6.76 6.17 -2.25
CA VAL A 154 6.95 4.71 -2.30
C VAL A 154 7.58 4.19 -1.01
N GLY A 155 7.74 2.88 -0.91
CA GLY A 155 8.39 2.19 0.19
C GLY A 155 9.86 2.57 0.32
N LYS A 156 10.37 2.55 1.54
CA LYS A 156 11.80 2.72 1.83
C LYS A 156 12.59 1.53 1.34
N SER A 157 13.92 1.64 1.24
CA SER A 157 14.77 0.50 0.91
C SER A 157 14.54 -0.69 1.85
N SER A 158 14.41 -0.46 3.15
CA SER A 158 14.13 -1.52 4.15
C SER A 158 12.70 -2.08 4.12
N THR A 159 11.77 -1.40 3.46
CA THR A 159 10.36 -1.82 3.34
C THR A 159 9.85 -1.45 1.93
N PRO A 160 10.41 -2.07 0.89
CA PRO A 160 10.22 -1.62 -0.48
C PRO A 160 8.78 -1.82 -0.95
N THR A 161 8.39 -0.97 -1.89
CA THR A 161 7.17 -1.20 -2.66
C THR A 161 7.32 -2.47 -3.47
N PRO A 162 6.33 -3.37 -3.50
CA PRO A 162 6.45 -4.67 -4.14
C PRO A 162 6.51 -4.49 -5.66
N VAL A 163 7.72 -4.53 -6.22
CA VAL A 163 7.93 -4.61 -7.67
C VAL A 163 7.32 -5.90 -8.17
N GLY A 164 6.67 -5.88 -9.34
CA GLY A 164 5.94 -7.03 -9.89
C GLY A 164 4.67 -6.63 -10.65
N GLU A 165 3.83 -7.62 -10.94
CA GLU A 165 2.61 -7.46 -11.72
C GLU A 165 1.38 -7.89 -10.89
N TRP A 166 0.58 -6.89 -10.50
CA TRP A 166 -0.53 -7.00 -9.55
C TRP A 166 -1.87 -6.64 -10.18
N LYS A 167 -2.93 -6.80 -9.39
CA LYS A 167 -4.29 -6.35 -9.68
C LYS A 167 -4.88 -5.66 -8.46
N ILE A 168 -5.76 -4.68 -8.72
CA ILE A 168 -6.63 -4.14 -7.68
C ILE A 168 -7.61 -5.22 -7.24
N ILE A 169 -7.66 -5.53 -5.95
CA ILE A 169 -8.59 -6.52 -5.38
C ILE A 169 -9.56 -5.94 -4.37
N HIS A 170 -9.31 -4.70 -3.92
CA HIS A 170 -10.17 -4.05 -2.94
C HIS A 170 -10.14 -2.54 -3.14
N LYS A 171 -11.27 -1.88 -2.86
CA LYS A 171 -11.39 -0.42 -2.90
C LYS A 171 -12.21 0.06 -1.70
N GLY A 172 -11.75 1.12 -1.04
CA GLY A 172 -12.46 1.70 0.11
C GLY A 172 -12.36 3.23 0.13
N GLY A 173 -13.43 3.89 0.59
CA GLY A 173 -13.44 5.31 0.93
C GLY A 173 -13.27 5.49 2.44
N ASN A 174 -12.55 6.54 2.86
CA ASN A 174 -12.32 6.87 4.27
C ASN A 174 -11.79 5.69 5.11
N TRP A 175 -10.68 5.09 4.67
CA TRP A 175 -9.99 4.01 5.40
C TRP A 175 -9.49 4.45 6.79
N GLY A 176 -9.49 5.76 7.08
CA GLY A 176 -9.09 6.33 8.36
C GLY A 176 -7.57 6.50 8.50
N GLY A 177 -7.16 7.31 9.47
CA GLY A 177 -5.74 7.49 9.81
C GLY A 177 -4.87 8.04 8.67
N GLY A 178 -3.67 7.46 8.53
CA GLY A 178 -2.64 7.90 7.57
C GLY A 178 -2.93 7.63 6.10
N PHE A 179 -4.03 6.94 5.79
CA PHE A 179 -4.37 6.45 4.45
C PHE A 179 -5.12 7.44 3.57
N GLY A 180 -5.44 8.62 4.11
CA GLY A 180 -6.17 9.66 3.38
C GLY A 180 -7.58 9.22 2.98
N THR A 181 -8.05 9.72 1.84
CA THR A 181 -9.48 9.67 1.48
C THR A 181 -9.90 8.44 0.68
N ARG A 182 -8.94 7.74 0.05
CA ARG A 182 -9.19 6.57 -0.83
C ARG A 182 -8.11 5.52 -0.65
N TRP A 183 -8.50 4.26 -0.78
CA TRP A 183 -7.60 3.10 -0.81
C TRP A 183 -7.93 2.17 -1.98
N MET A 184 -6.89 1.62 -2.60
CA MET A 184 -6.96 0.57 -3.62
C MET A 184 -5.93 -0.51 -3.31
N GLY A 185 -6.39 -1.68 -2.86
CA GLY A 185 -5.55 -2.79 -2.38
C GLY A 185 -5.05 -3.69 -3.51
N LEU A 186 -3.82 -4.18 -3.38
CA LEU A 186 -3.12 -5.03 -4.35
C LEU A 186 -3.12 -6.50 -3.90
N ASN A 187 -3.15 -7.44 -4.86
CA ASN A 187 -3.10 -8.89 -4.62
C ASN A 187 -1.69 -9.44 -4.34
N VAL A 188 -0.88 -8.72 -3.60
CA VAL A 188 0.49 -9.12 -3.27
C VAL A 188 0.44 -10.29 -2.29
N PRO A 189 1.13 -11.42 -2.55
CA PRO A 189 0.87 -12.65 -1.82
C PRO A 189 1.58 -12.75 -0.46
N TRP A 190 2.48 -11.82 -0.14
CA TRP A 190 3.24 -11.79 1.12
C TRP A 190 2.90 -10.62 2.05
N GLY A 191 1.84 -9.86 1.76
CA GLY A 191 1.41 -8.78 2.63
C GLY A 191 0.32 -7.91 2.04
N ILE A 192 -0.12 -6.93 2.83
CA ILE A 192 -1.16 -5.98 2.44
C ILE A 192 -0.47 -4.73 1.91
N TYR A 193 -0.67 -4.48 0.62
CA TYR A 193 -0.13 -3.33 -0.08
C TYR A 193 -1.25 -2.63 -0.83
N GLY A 194 -1.12 -1.33 -1.00
CA GLY A 194 -2.14 -0.54 -1.68
C GLY A 194 -1.64 0.80 -2.19
N ILE A 195 -2.44 1.36 -3.08
CA ILE A 195 -2.36 2.76 -3.53
C ILE A 195 -3.39 3.53 -2.71
N HIS A 196 -2.98 4.58 -2.03
CA HIS A 196 -3.88 5.32 -1.15
C HIS A 196 -3.53 6.80 -1.01
N GLY A 197 -4.48 7.58 -0.51
CA GLY A 197 -4.26 8.99 -0.15
C GLY A 197 -3.29 9.14 1.03
N THR A 198 -3.03 10.35 1.51
CA THR A 198 -2.21 10.50 2.72
C THR A 198 -2.52 11.78 3.49
N ASN A 199 -2.34 11.73 4.80
CA ASN A 199 -2.28 12.91 5.67
C ASN A 199 -0.86 13.50 5.78
N LYS A 200 0.13 12.90 5.10
CA LYS A 200 1.52 13.36 5.03
C LYS A 200 1.88 13.73 3.58
N PRO A 201 1.20 14.71 2.96
CA PRO A 201 1.39 15.03 1.55
C PRO A 201 2.83 15.48 1.22
N TYR A 202 3.58 15.97 2.20
CA TYR A 202 5.01 16.27 2.06
C TYR A 202 5.90 15.03 1.86
N SER A 203 5.39 13.80 2.04
CA SER A 203 6.13 12.57 1.74
C SER A 203 6.13 12.26 0.24
N ILE A 204 5.22 12.85 -0.54
CA ILE A 204 5.09 12.60 -1.97
C ILE A 204 6.36 13.04 -2.70
N GLY A 205 6.85 12.21 -3.63
CA GLY A 205 8.14 12.40 -4.30
C GLY A 205 9.33 11.81 -3.54
N THR A 206 9.10 11.08 -2.44
CA THR A 206 10.15 10.42 -1.65
C THR A 206 9.88 8.92 -1.41
N ALA A 207 10.89 8.20 -0.93
CA ALA A 207 10.74 6.84 -0.39
C ALA A 207 10.49 6.95 1.13
N ALA A 208 9.24 6.81 1.56
CA ALA A 208 8.79 7.16 2.91
C ALA A 208 7.85 6.15 3.58
N SER A 209 7.18 5.29 2.80
CA SER A 209 6.19 4.36 3.33
C SER A 209 6.80 3.03 3.76
N HIS A 210 5.97 2.16 4.34
CA HIS A 210 6.30 0.75 4.62
C HIS A 210 5.97 -0.19 3.44
N GLY A 211 6.00 0.35 2.21
CA GLY A 211 5.77 -0.40 0.96
C GLY A 211 4.55 0.06 0.17
N CYS A 212 3.56 0.67 0.82
CA CYS A 212 2.39 1.21 0.12
C CYS A 212 2.72 2.45 -0.74
N ILE A 213 1.88 2.72 -1.74
CA ILE A 213 2.03 3.86 -2.64
C ILE A 213 1.13 4.97 -2.11
N ARG A 214 1.74 6.04 -1.58
CA ARG A 214 1.01 7.22 -1.09
C ARG A 214 0.81 8.21 -2.23
N MET A 215 -0.36 8.82 -2.26
CA MET A 215 -0.74 9.87 -3.20
C MET A 215 -1.32 11.07 -2.47
N PHE A 216 -1.25 12.25 -3.08
CA PHE A 216 -2.08 13.37 -2.63
C PHE A 216 -3.56 12.97 -2.67
N ASN A 217 -4.35 13.40 -1.67
CA ASN A 217 -5.78 13.06 -1.59
C ASN A 217 -6.55 13.46 -2.86
N GLN A 218 -6.29 14.67 -3.38
CA GLN A 218 -6.90 15.17 -4.60
C GLN A 218 -6.57 14.31 -5.83
N HIS A 219 -5.33 13.83 -5.94
CA HIS A 219 -4.90 12.96 -7.04
C HIS A 219 -5.51 11.57 -6.92
N VAL A 220 -5.52 10.97 -5.72
CA VAL A 220 -6.12 9.64 -5.55
C VAL A 220 -7.63 9.68 -5.79
N GLU A 221 -8.31 10.75 -5.38
CA GLU A 221 -9.74 10.98 -5.66
C GLU A 221 -10.04 11.09 -7.15
N THR A 222 -9.12 11.70 -7.90
CA THR A 222 -9.20 11.81 -9.36
C THR A 222 -9.11 10.44 -10.04
N ILE A 223 -8.15 9.60 -9.64
CA ILE A 223 -7.96 8.28 -10.28
C ILE A 223 -8.93 7.20 -9.79
N TYR A 224 -9.42 7.32 -8.54
CA TYR A 224 -10.26 6.31 -7.90
C TYR A 224 -11.50 5.91 -8.72
N PRO A 225 -12.27 6.82 -9.35
CA PRO A 225 -13.43 6.42 -10.17
C PRO A 225 -13.04 5.72 -11.49
N TRP A 226 -11.80 5.87 -11.97
CA TRP A 226 -11.35 5.24 -13.22
C TRP A 226 -10.88 3.80 -13.03
N VAL A 227 -10.45 3.47 -11.82
CA VAL A 227 -9.86 2.17 -11.47
C VAL A 227 -10.95 1.23 -10.98
N SER A 228 -11.00 0.01 -11.52
CA SER A 228 -11.95 -1.03 -11.09
C SER A 228 -11.24 -2.16 -10.36
N ILE A 229 -11.98 -2.98 -9.61
CA ILE A 229 -11.45 -4.26 -9.15
C ILE A 229 -11.05 -5.08 -10.39
N GLY A 230 -9.87 -5.69 -10.35
CA GLY A 230 -9.24 -6.39 -11.46
C GLY A 230 -8.36 -5.50 -12.34
N THR A 231 -8.34 -4.17 -12.17
CA THR A 231 -7.44 -3.28 -12.91
C THR A 231 -5.98 -3.73 -12.73
N PRO A 232 -5.24 -3.99 -13.81
CA PRO A 232 -3.83 -4.36 -13.73
C PRO A 232 -2.96 -3.22 -13.18
N VAL A 233 -2.00 -3.57 -12.33
CA VAL A 233 -1.01 -2.65 -11.77
C VAL A 233 0.37 -3.25 -11.98
N LYS A 234 1.22 -2.60 -12.77
CA LYS A 234 2.62 -2.95 -12.93
C LYS A 234 3.48 -2.03 -12.08
N ILE A 235 4.34 -2.60 -11.24
CA ILE A 235 5.30 -1.83 -10.43
C ILE A 235 6.70 -2.20 -10.92
N VAL A 236 7.50 -1.19 -11.22
CA VAL A 236 8.88 -1.33 -11.71
C VAL A 236 9.84 -0.46 -10.90
N GLY A 237 11.12 -0.79 -10.93
CA GLY A 237 12.20 -0.05 -10.27
C GLY A 237 12.85 -0.85 -9.16
N GLU A 238 13.54 -0.17 -8.25
CA GLU A 238 14.32 -0.77 -7.17
C GLU A 238 14.01 -0.11 -5.79
N PRO A 239 14.40 -0.74 -4.67
CA PRO A 239 14.87 -2.12 -4.59
C PRO A 239 13.71 -3.11 -4.67
N ILE A 240 13.92 -4.27 -5.30
CA ILE A 240 12.90 -5.35 -5.38
C ILE A 240 12.71 -6.03 -4.02
N MET A 241 13.74 -6.07 -3.16
CA MET A 241 13.73 -6.72 -1.84
C MET A 241 14.35 -5.82 -0.76
N PRO A 242 13.95 -6.00 0.52
CA PRO A 242 14.68 -5.39 1.64
C PRO A 242 16.15 -5.84 1.67
N PRO A 243 17.11 -4.98 2.08
CA PRO A 243 18.53 -5.32 2.14
C PRO A 243 18.87 -6.49 3.07
N ASP A 244 18.04 -6.73 4.09
CA ASP A 244 18.19 -7.82 5.05
C ASP A 244 17.59 -9.15 4.55
N LYS A 245 16.91 -9.13 3.41
CA LYS A 245 16.32 -10.32 2.79
C LYS A 245 17.13 -10.72 1.55
N GLY A 246 17.81 -11.86 1.68
CA GLY A 246 18.52 -12.49 0.57
C GLY A 246 17.64 -13.45 -0.23
N PHE A 247 18.23 -13.97 -1.31
CA PHE A 247 17.63 -15.04 -2.10
C PHE A 247 17.64 -16.36 -1.35
N ARG A 248 16.63 -17.19 -1.59
CA ARG A 248 16.65 -18.59 -1.15
C ARG A 248 17.77 -19.33 -1.87
N LYS A 249 18.53 -20.17 -1.15
CA LYS A 249 19.57 -21.03 -1.75
C LYS A 249 19.03 -21.90 -2.89
N VAL A 250 17.82 -22.40 -2.70
CA VAL A 250 17.08 -23.23 -3.65
C VAL A 250 15.63 -22.74 -3.65
N MET A 251 15.07 -22.53 -4.84
CA MET A 251 13.70 -22.09 -5.04
C MET A 251 12.96 -23.05 -5.97
N GLU A 252 11.78 -23.49 -5.53
CA GLU A 252 10.96 -24.49 -6.23
C GLU A 252 9.47 -24.14 -6.19
N ARG A 253 8.63 -24.96 -6.84
CA ARG A 253 7.18 -24.78 -6.88
C ARG A 253 6.60 -24.65 -5.46
N GLY A 254 5.76 -23.64 -5.26
CA GLY A 254 5.17 -23.30 -3.97
C GLY A 254 5.86 -22.13 -3.27
N ALA A 255 7.07 -21.76 -3.69
CA ALA A 255 7.74 -20.56 -3.19
C ALA A 255 6.91 -19.30 -3.46
N VAL A 256 6.89 -18.39 -2.49
CA VAL A 256 6.22 -17.09 -2.57
C VAL A 256 7.16 -16.01 -2.05
N GLY A 257 7.30 -14.91 -2.79
CA GLY A 257 8.10 -13.78 -2.32
C GLY A 257 8.59 -12.86 -3.44
N PRO A 258 9.24 -11.74 -3.06
CA PRO A 258 9.83 -10.81 -4.01
C PRO A 258 11.05 -11.40 -4.76
N ASP A 259 11.76 -12.37 -4.18
CA ASP A 259 12.80 -13.13 -4.87
C ASP A 259 12.22 -13.97 -6.02
N VAL A 260 11.01 -14.51 -5.84
CA VAL A 260 10.28 -15.20 -6.91
C VAL A 260 9.93 -14.22 -8.03
N VAL A 261 9.52 -12.99 -7.70
CA VAL A 261 9.29 -11.95 -8.70
C VAL A 261 10.56 -11.66 -9.50
N GLN A 262 11.72 -11.54 -8.85
CA GLN A 262 12.99 -11.30 -9.53
C GLN A 262 13.26 -12.40 -10.59
N VAL A 263 13.10 -13.67 -10.21
CA VAL A 263 13.25 -14.80 -11.12
C VAL A 263 12.25 -14.72 -12.28
N GLN A 264 10.98 -14.48 -11.98
CA GLN A 264 9.92 -14.35 -13.00
C GLN A 264 10.21 -13.21 -13.98
N LEU A 265 10.67 -12.04 -13.50
CA LEU A 265 11.04 -10.91 -14.34
C LEU A 265 12.21 -11.26 -15.27
N ARG A 266 13.25 -11.94 -14.78
CA ARG A 266 14.39 -12.39 -15.60
C ARG A 266 13.99 -13.43 -16.64
N LEU A 267 13.15 -14.41 -16.26
CA LEU A 267 12.62 -15.40 -17.21
C LEU A 267 11.76 -14.73 -18.28
N LYS A 268 10.96 -13.73 -17.92
CA LYS A 268 10.12 -12.97 -18.84
C LYS A 268 10.94 -12.10 -19.78
N GLU A 269 11.96 -11.40 -19.27
CA GLU A 269 12.94 -10.64 -20.05
C GLU A 269 13.63 -11.51 -21.11
N LYS A 270 13.94 -12.77 -20.75
CA LYS A 270 14.55 -13.75 -21.66
C LYS A 270 13.56 -14.53 -22.52
N GLY A 271 12.26 -14.24 -22.43
CA GLY A 271 11.21 -14.85 -23.26
C GLY A 271 10.74 -16.25 -22.84
N PHE A 272 11.10 -16.73 -21.64
CA PHE A 272 10.71 -18.06 -21.15
C PHE A 272 9.40 -18.05 -20.36
N LEU A 273 9.03 -16.92 -19.75
CA LEU A 273 7.80 -16.81 -18.96
C LEU A 273 6.75 -15.96 -19.69
N MET A 274 5.61 -16.58 -20.05
CA MET A 274 4.46 -15.87 -20.62
C MET A 274 3.49 -15.32 -19.55
N GLY A 275 3.58 -15.83 -18.31
CA GLY A 275 2.73 -15.42 -17.19
C GLY A 275 3.07 -14.07 -16.58
N SER A 276 2.34 -13.70 -15.53
CA SER A 276 2.62 -12.51 -14.73
C SER A 276 3.78 -12.76 -13.76
N ALA A 277 4.55 -11.71 -13.47
CA ALA A 277 5.50 -11.71 -12.36
C ALA A 277 4.75 -11.44 -11.03
N ASP A 278 3.98 -12.42 -10.59
CA ASP A 278 3.06 -12.35 -9.44
C ASP A 278 3.68 -12.85 -8.11
N GLY A 279 4.95 -13.23 -8.15
CA GLY A 279 5.73 -13.71 -7.01
C GLY A 279 5.21 -15.01 -6.41
N ARG A 280 4.44 -15.80 -7.15
CA ARG A 280 4.07 -17.17 -6.83
C ARG A 280 4.77 -18.12 -7.80
N PHE A 281 5.62 -19.00 -7.28
CA PHE A 281 6.28 -20.01 -8.09
C PHE A 281 5.29 -21.15 -8.36
N GLY A 282 4.47 -20.97 -9.39
CA GLY A 282 3.48 -21.96 -9.82
C GLY A 282 3.97 -22.83 -11.00
N ALA A 283 3.04 -23.58 -11.58
CA ALA A 283 3.32 -24.48 -12.69
C ALA A 283 3.91 -23.77 -13.92
N LEU A 284 3.45 -22.55 -14.22
CA LEU A 284 3.98 -21.76 -15.35
C LEU A 284 5.41 -21.28 -15.10
N THR A 285 5.76 -20.95 -13.84
CA THR A 285 7.12 -20.57 -13.48
C THR A 285 8.05 -21.78 -13.56
N GLU A 286 7.65 -22.92 -13.02
CA GLU A 286 8.42 -24.17 -13.13
C GLU A 286 8.64 -24.58 -14.58
N LEU A 287 7.60 -24.49 -15.42
CA LEU A 287 7.71 -24.79 -16.84
C LEU A 287 8.70 -23.85 -17.54
N ALA A 288 8.66 -22.55 -17.22
CA ALA A 288 9.60 -21.57 -17.74
C ALA A 288 11.05 -21.87 -17.30
N VAL A 289 11.24 -22.28 -16.04
CA VAL A 289 12.53 -22.69 -15.49
C VAL A 289 13.06 -23.95 -16.20
N ASN A 290 12.22 -24.96 -16.42
CA ASN A 290 12.56 -26.15 -17.20
C ASN A 290 12.98 -25.81 -18.64
N PHE A 291 12.22 -24.95 -19.34
CA PHE A 291 12.61 -24.52 -20.69
C PHE A 291 13.92 -23.72 -20.69
N PHE A 292 14.12 -22.86 -19.69
CA PHE A 292 15.36 -22.13 -19.53
C PHE A 292 16.54 -23.09 -19.29
N GLN A 293 16.38 -24.08 -18.43
CA GLN A 293 17.40 -25.12 -18.17
C GLN A 293 17.73 -25.89 -19.44
N ALA A 294 16.73 -26.43 -20.14
CA ALA A 294 16.92 -27.15 -21.39
C ALA A 294 17.67 -26.32 -22.44
N LYS A 295 17.28 -25.05 -22.62
CA LYS A 295 17.90 -24.14 -23.59
C LYS A 295 19.36 -23.82 -23.27
N ASN A 296 19.75 -23.92 -22.00
CA ASN A 296 21.11 -23.70 -21.53
C ASN A 296 21.91 -25.00 -21.34
N GLY A 297 21.40 -26.15 -21.81
CA GLY A 297 22.08 -27.45 -21.68
C GLY A 297 22.19 -27.95 -20.24
N LEU A 298 21.24 -27.56 -19.39
CA LEU A 298 21.18 -27.95 -17.98
C LEU A 298 20.15 -29.06 -17.78
N GLU A 299 20.36 -29.87 -16.75
CA GLU A 299 19.34 -30.82 -16.30
C GLU A 299 18.04 -30.08 -15.97
N CYS A 300 16.90 -30.59 -16.44
CA CYS A 300 15.59 -29.97 -16.29
C CYS A 300 14.95 -30.35 -14.95
N THR A 301 15.46 -29.74 -13.88
CA THR A 301 14.98 -30.01 -12.51
C THR A 301 13.74 -29.20 -12.13
N GLY A 302 13.44 -28.10 -12.84
CA GLY A 302 12.36 -27.18 -12.50
C GLY A 302 12.68 -26.28 -11.29
N ILE A 303 13.89 -26.40 -10.74
CA ILE A 303 14.35 -25.73 -9.53
C ILE A 303 15.34 -24.62 -9.90
N VAL A 304 15.32 -23.53 -9.13
CA VAL A 304 16.27 -22.43 -9.23
C VAL A 304 17.27 -22.50 -8.09
N ASP A 305 18.49 -22.94 -8.41
CA ASP A 305 19.65 -22.96 -7.52
C ASP A 305 20.64 -21.83 -7.88
N GLU A 306 21.79 -21.77 -7.22
CA GLU A 306 22.85 -20.78 -7.49
C GLU A 306 23.28 -20.74 -8.97
N LYS A 307 23.35 -21.91 -9.63
CA LYS A 307 23.72 -22.01 -11.05
C LYS A 307 22.65 -21.32 -11.92
N ILE A 308 21.38 -21.54 -11.61
CA ILE A 308 20.27 -20.91 -12.33
C ILE A 308 20.18 -19.41 -12.02
N TYR A 309 20.34 -18.97 -10.77
CA TYR A 309 20.38 -17.55 -10.43
C TYR A 309 21.46 -16.82 -11.23
N LYS A 310 22.68 -17.39 -11.27
CA LYS A 310 23.79 -16.83 -12.05
C LYS A 310 23.48 -16.79 -13.54
N ALA A 311 22.90 -17.85 -14.10
CA ALA A 311 22.50 -17.88 -15.51
C ALA A 311 21.37 -16.88 -15.85
N LEU A 312 20.52 -16.54 -14.87
CA LEU A 312 19.51 -15.49 -14.97
C LEU A 312 20.09 -14.08 -14.79
N GLY A 313 21.36 -13.93 -14.43
CA GLY A 313 21.99 -12.64 -14.14
C GLY A 313 21.52 -12.05 -12.81
N ILE A 314 21.23 -12.89 -11.82
CA ILE A 314 20.86 -12.52 -10.46
C ILE A 314 22.09 -12.76 -9.57
N ASP A 315 22.58 -11.71 -8.91
CA ASP A 315 23.64 -11.83 -7.91
C ASP A 315 23.00 -12.16 -6.55
N VAL A 316 23.38 -13.29 -5.97
CA VAL A 316 22.78 -13.86 -4.75
C VAL A 316 23.70 -13.77 -3.52
N LYS A 317 24.76 -12.94 -3.61
CA LYS A 317 25.69 -12.68 -2.50
C LYS A 317 25.01 -12.12 -1.26
#